data_AF-A0A2G2CN17-F1
#
_entry.id   AF-A0A2G2CN17-F1
#
_cell.length_a   1.000
_cell.length_b   1.000
_cell.length_c   1.000
_cell.angle_alpha   90.00
_cell.angle_beta   90.00
_cell.angle_gamma   90.00
#
_symmetry.space_group_name_H-M   'P 1'
#
loop_
_entity.id
_entity.type
_entity.pdbx_description
1 polymer ?
#
loop_
_entity_poly.entity_id
_entity_poly.type
_entity_poly.pdbx_seq_one_letter_code
_entity_poly.pdbx_strand_id
1 'polypeptide(L)'
;MSSKKFTLEEYPLPHLGTKLKEHIKTRRISKAALARAINKKDQEILRYQKRNSFQCALLWELSLVMKHNFFMDLAVQLPQEFSTYAPVDTSKDDRIAQLEDEVKMLTRERDLLSGILEKKG
;
A
#
# COMPACT_ATOMS: atom_id res chain seq x y z
N MET A 1 -27.48 -8.87 -29.07
CA MET A 1 -26.61 -9.08 -27.89
C MET A 1 -26.60 -7.78 -27.11
N SER A 2 -27.14 -7.77 -25.89
CA SER A 2 -27.20 -6.55 -25.06
C SER A 2 -25.80 -6.25 -24.56
N SER A 3 -25.18 -5.17 -25.04
CA SER A 3 -23.90 -4.71 -24.51
C SER A 3 -24.06 -4.42 -23.03
N LYS A 4 -23.36 -5.18 -22.18
CA LYS A 4 -23.22 -4.88 -20.74
C LYS A 4 -22.80 -3.42 -20.62
N LYS A 5 -23.65 -2.58 -20.03
CA LYS A 5 -23.31 -1.19 -19.75
C LYS A 5 -22.20 -1.21 -18.69
N PHE A 6 -21.03 -0.65 -19.00
CA PHE A 6 -19.97 -0.45 -18.01
C PHE A 6 -20.40 0.68 -17.06
N THR A 7 -21.10 0.33 -15.98
CA THR A 7 -21.50 1.28 -14.94
C THR A 7 -20.38 1.44 -13.91
N LEU A 8 -19.89 2.66 -13.70
CA LEU A 8 -18.81 3.00 -12.75
C LEU A 8 -19.26 2.98 -11.27
N GLU A 9 -20.53 2.69 -11.00
CA GLU A 9 -21.15 2.74 -9.67
C GLU A 9 -20.60 1.67 -8.71
N GLU A 10 -20.04 0.58 -9.25
CA GLU A 10 -19.52 -0.54 -8.45
C GLU A 10 -18.15 -0.25 -7.79
N TYR A 11 -17.40 0.75 -8.28
CA TYR A 11 -16.04 1.06 -7.80
C TYR A 11 -15.85 2.58 -7.63
N PRO A 12 -16.43 3.19 -6.58
CA PRO A 12 -16.28 4.62 -6.34
C PRO A 12 -14.82 4.99 -6.09
N LEU A 13 -14.38 6.12 -6.64
CA LEU A 13 -13.02 6.60 -6.43
C LEU A 13 -12.79 6.87 -4.93
N PRO A 14 -11.76 6.28 -4.31
CA PRO A 14 -11.41 6.60 -2.94
C PRO A 14 -11.06 8.07 -2.76
N HIS A 15 -11.45 8.63 -1.62
CA HIS A 15 -11.15 10.01 -1.30
C HIS A 15 -9.65 10.19 -0.98
N LEU A 16 -8.84 10.53 -1.97
CA LEU A 16 -7.37 10.66 -1.83
C LEU A 16 -6.95 11.67 -0.74
N GLY A 17 -7.72 12.74 -0.53
CA GLY A 17 -7.49 13.70 0.55
C GLY A 17 -7.53 13.11 1.96
N THR A 18 -8.39 12.12 2.23
CA THR A 18 -8.45 11.47 3.55
C THR A 18 -7.21 10.58 3.76
N LYS A 19 -6.81 9.82 2.73
CA LYS A 19 -5.55 9.03 2.75
C LYS A 19 -4.32 9.90 2.98
N LEU A 20 -4.24 11.05 2.30
CA LEU A 20 -3.17 12.02 2.52
C LEU A 20 -3.16 12.53 3.98
N LYS A 21 -4.33 12.89 4.52
CA LYS A 21 -4.48 13.37 5.90
C LYS A 21 -4.07 12.30 6.93
N GLU A 22 -4.49 11.06 6.72
CA GLU A 22 -4.12 9.92 7.56
C GLU A 22 -2.61 9.69 7.54
N HIS A 23 -1.99 9.66 6.36
CA HIS A 23 -0.55 9.45 6.23
C HIS A 23 0.25 10.56 6.94
N ILE A 24 -0.14 11.83 6.75
CA ILE A 24 0.48 12.98 7.44
C ILE A 24 0.38 12.83 8.96
N LYS A 25 -0.79 12.41 9.48
CA LYS A 25 -1.01 12.24 10.92
C LYS A 25 -0.17 11.11 11.49
N THR A 26 -0.17 9.94 10.84
CA THR A 26 0.52 8.73 11.31
C THR A 26 2.03 8.93 11.34
N ARG A 27 2.62 9.56 10.31
CA ARG A 27 4.06 9.83 10.25
C ARG A 27 4.49 11.17 10.84
N ARG A 28 3.57 11.91 11.47
CA ARG A 28 3.80 13.24 12.07
C ARG A 28 4.52 14.21 11.11
N ILE A 29 4.15 14.18 9.84
CA ILE A 29 4.77 15.00 8.79
C ILE A 29 4.34 16.46 8.98
N SER A 30 5.30 17.38 9.01
CA SER A 30 5.00 18.81 9.07
C SER A 30 4.37 19.27 7.74
N LYS A 31 3.17 19.85 7.81
CA LYS A 31 2.45 20.38 6.65
C LYS A 31 3.25 21.47 5.93
N ALA A 32 3.93 22.33 6.69
CA ALA A 32 4.78 23.39 6.15
C ALA A 32 6.07 22.83 5.51
N ALA A 33 6.62 21.74 6.05
CA ALA A 33 7.74 21.06 5.40
C ALA A 33 7.31 20.40 4.09
N LEU A 34 6.16 19.72 4.10
CA LEU A 34 5.58 19.11 2.91
C LEU A 34 5.31 20.16 1.81
N ALA A 35 4.65 21.26 2.17
CA ALA A 35 4.34 22.36 1.25
C ALA A 35 5.60 22.91 0.58
N ARG A 36 6.65 23.19 1.38
CA ARG A 36 7.95 23.64 0.86
C ARG A 36 8.60 22.63 -0.08
N ALA A 37 8.54 21.33 0.26
CA ALA A 37 9.13 20.28 -0.55
C ALA A 37 8.48 20.11 -1.94
N ILE A 38 7.17 20.38 -2.06
CA ILE A 38 6.46 20.36 -3.35
C ILE A 38 6.26 21.75 -3.96
N ASN A 39 6.94 22.77 -3.43
CA ASN A 39 6.84 24.17 -3.88
C ASN A 39 5.39 24.69 -3.94
N LYS A 40 4.58 24.38 -2.92
CA LYS A 40 3.19 24.87 -2.74
C LYS A 40 3.06 25.69 -1.46
N LYS A 41 1.96 26.44 -1.37
CA LYS A 41 1.58 27.16 -0.14
C LYS A 41 1.00 26.19 0.89
N ASP A 42 1.22 26.46 2.17
CA ASP A 42 0.67 25.63 3.27
C ASP A 42 -0.86 25.47 3.20
N GLN A 43 -1.55 26.52 2.76
CA GLN A 43 -3.01 26.50 2.55
C GLN A 43 -3.43 25.48 1.47
N GLU A 44 -2.59 25.24 0.46
CA GLU A 44 -2.87 24.24 -0.57
C GLU A 44 -2.86 22.82 0.01
N ILE A 45 -1.96 22.52 0.95
CA ILE A 45 -1.94 21.21 1.62
C ILE A 45 -3.25 20.96 2.37
N LEU A 46 -3.81 21.99 3.04
CA LEU A 46 -5.12 21.89 3.69
C LEU A 46 -6.25 21.71 2.68
N ARG A 47 -6.17 22.34 1.50
CA ARG A 47 -7.13 22.13 0.41
C ARG A 47 -7.03 20.70 -0.13
N TYR A 48 -5.82 20.17 -0.31
CA TYR A 48 -5.60 18.81 -0.83
C TYR A 48 -6.20 17.75 0.09
N GLN A 49 -6.11 17.92 1.41
CA GLN A 49 -6.74 17.00 2.37
C GLN A 49 -8.28 16.92 2.27
N LYS A 50 -8.93 17.91 1.64
CA LYS A 50 -10.38 17.96 1.43
C LYS A 50 -10.82 17.54 0.03
N ARG A 51 -9.89 17.25 -0.89
CA ARG A 51 -10.21 16.89 -2.27
C ARG A 51 -10.37 15.38 -2.40
N ASN A 52 -11.38 14.96 -3.16
CA ASN A 52 -11.62 13.55 -3.47
C ASN A 52 -10.55 13.01 -4.43
N SER A 53 -10.12 13.81 -5.41
CA SER A 53 -9.17 13.43 -6.44
C SER A 53 -7.96 14.36 -6.49
N PHE A 54 -6.85 13.83 -7.01
CA PHE A 54 -5.63 14.59 -7.30
C PHE A 54 -5.28 14.49 -8.78
N GLN A 55 -4.59 15.52 -9.27
CA GLN A 55 -3.90 15.44 -10.56
C GLN A 55 -2.74 14.45 -10.42
N CYS A 56 -2.47 13.64 -11.45
CA CYS A 56 -1.42 12.62 -11.41
C CYS A 56 -0.04 13.19 -11.05
N ALA A 57 0.29 14.38 -11.57
CA ALA A 57 1.54 15.06 -11.24
C ALA A 57 1.66 15.36 -9.74
N LEU A 58 0.60 15.87 -9.11
CA LEU A 58 0.58 16.13 -7.67
C LEU A 58 0.68 14.83 -6.86
N LEU A 59 -0.04 13.78 -7.28
CA LEU A 59 0.02 12.47 -6.61
C LEU A 59 1.43 11.87 -6.69
N TRP A 60 2.10 12.05 -7.82
CA TRP A 60 3.49 11.65 -8.04
C TRP A 60 4.47 12.41 -7.14
N GLU A 61 4.40 13.74 -7.12
CA GLU A 61 5.20 14.59 -6.23
C GLU A 61 5.02 14.21 -4.75
N LEU A 62 3.77 14.04 -4.31
CA LEU A 62 3.46 13.61 -2.95
C LEU A 62 4.04 12.23 -2.65
N SER A 63 3.95 11.29 -3.61
CA SER A 63 4.49 9.95 -3.43
C SER A 63 6.01 9.97 -3.22
N LEU A 64 6.72 10.77 -4.01
CA LEU A 64 8.18 10.92 -3.90
C LEU A 64 8.60 11.60 -2.60
N VAL A 65 7.98 12.73 -2.27
CA VAL A 65 8.35 13.52 -1.07
C VAL A 65 8.02 12.78 0.22
N MET A 66 6.88 12.08 0.25
CA MET A 66 6.45 11.35 1.44
C MET A 66 7.02 9.92 1.51
N LYS A 67 7.73 9.48 0.45
CA LYS A 67 8.22 8.11 0.28
C LYS A 67 7.12 7.07 0.50
N HIS A 68 5.93 7.36 -0.06
CA HIS A 68 4.74 6.52 0.09
C HIS A 68 4.08 6.33 -1.27
N ASN A 69 3.84 5.09 -1.68
CA ASN A 69 3.29 4.81 -3.00
C ASN A 69 1.76 4.92 -2.99
N PHE A 70 1.24 6.13 -3.19
CA PHE A 70 -0.21 6.35 -3.26
C PHE A 70 -0.86 5.71 -4.50
N PHE A 71 -0.10 5.41 -5.55
CA PHE A 71 -0.64 4.67 -6.70
C PHE A 71 -0.92 3.21 -6.35
N MET A 72 -0.08 2.59 -5.53
CA MET A 72 -0.33 1.25 -5.03
C MET A 72 -1.59 1.21 -4.15
N ASP A 73 -1.79 2.23 -3.30
CA ASP A 73 -3.00 2.35 -2.48
C ASP A 73 -4.29 2.43 -3.33
N LEU A 74 -4.20 3.01 -4.53
CA LEU A 74 -5.29 3.03 -5.51
C LEU A 74 -5.42 1.67 -6.23
N ALA A 75 -4.30 1.09 -6.66
CA ALA A 75 -4.26 -0.17 -7.39
C ALA A 75 -4.86 -1.32 -6.57
N VAL A 76 -4.60 -1.39 -5.26
CA VAL A 76 -5.14 -2.42 -4.36
C VAL A 76 -6.67 -2.38 -4.25
N GLN A 77 -7.31 -1.25 -4.57
CA GLN A 77 -8.77 -1.12 -4.54
C GLN A 77 -9.44 -1.55 -5.85
N LEU A 78 -8.65 -1.73 -6.91
CA LEU A 78 -9.15 -2.26 -8.16
C LEU A 78 -9.33 -3.79 -8.03
N PRO A 79 -10.27 -4.38 -8.79
CA PRO A 79 -10.41 -5.83 -8.84
C PRO A 79 -9.11 -6.52 -9.26
N GLN A 80 -8.81 -7.66 -8.64
CA GLN A 80 -7.63 -8.46 -8.95
C GLN A 80 -7.60 -8.98 -10.39
N GLU A 81 -8.75 -9.02 -11.07
CA GLU A 81 -8.90 -9.44 -12.46
C GLU A 81 -8.28 -8.42 -13.46
N PHE A 82 -7.96 -7.22 -12.99
CA PHE A 82 -7.47 -6.15 -13.86
C PHE A 82 -5.99 -6.38 -14.18
N SER A 83 -5.65 -6.34 -15.47
CA SER A 83 -4.27 -6.52 -15.92
C SER A 83 -3.42 -5.28 -15.65
N THR A 84 -2.11 -5.49 -15.50
CA THR A 84 -1.12 -4.42 -15.36
C THR A 84 0.01 -4.63 -16.36
N TYR A 85 0.53 -3.53 -16.89
CA TYR A 85 1.76 -3.53 -17.71
C TYR A 85 3.02 -3.40 -16.85
N ALA A 86 2.87 -3.09 -15.55
CA ALA A 86 4.01 -3.01 -14.65
C ALA A 86 4.53 -4.43 -14.35
N PRO A 87 5.86 -4.64 -14.32
CA PRO A 87 6.41 -5.91 -13.86
C PRO A 87 5.97 -6.15 -12.42
N VAL A 88 5.49 -7.36 -12.15
CA VAL A 88 5.11 -7.78 -10.80
C VAL A 88 6.41 -7.86 -9.98
N ASP A 89 6.52 -7.03 -8.94
CA ASP A 89 7.62 -7.12 -7.97
C ASP A 89 7.36 -8.33 -7.08
N THR A 90 7.96 -9.47 -7.43
CA THR A 90 7.86 -10.73 -6.69
C THR A 90 8.74 -10.75 -5.44
N SER A 91 9.53 -9.70 -5.15
CA SER A 91 10.53 -9.77 -4.07
C SER A 91 9.91 -10.04 -2.68
N LYS A 92 8.67 -9.61 -2.46
CA LYS A 92 7.92 -9.92 -1.24
C LYS A 92 7.41 -11.35 -1.23
N ASP A 93 6.94 -11.86 -2.36
CA ASP A 93 6.45 -13.23 -2.51
C ASP A 93 7.60 -14.21 -2.33
N ASP A 94 8.77 -13.89 -2.89
CA ASP A 94 10.01 -14.64 -2.71
C ASP A 94 10.44 -14.66 -1.24
N ARG A 95 10.30 -13.54 -0.52
CA ARG A 95 10.59 -13.47 0.92
C ARG A 95 9.58 -14.24 1.76
N ILE A 96 8.31 -14.23 1.37
CA ILE A 96 7.26 -15.02 2.04
C ILE A 96 7.55 -16.51 1.88
N ALA A 97 7.86 -16.97 0.67
CA ALA A 97 8.22 -18.36 0.41
C ALA A 97 9.44 -18.81 1.24
N GLN A 98 10.48 -17.98 1.34
CA GLN A 98 11.64 -18.26 2.19
C GLN A 98 11.26 -18.38 3.68
N LEU A 99 10.40 -17.48 4.17
CA LEU A 99 9.95 -17.50 5.56
C LEU A 99 9.07 -18.71 5.87
N GLU A 100 8.22 -19.12 4.92
CA GLU A 100 7.39 -20.32 5.05
C GLU A 100 8.24 -21.60 5.12
N ASP A 101 9.28 -21.69 4.29
CA ASP A 101 10.25 -22.80 4.34
C ASP A 101 11.03 -22.83 5.67
N GLU A 102 11.45 -21.66 6.16
CA GLU A 102 12.15 -21.53 7.44
C GLU A 102 11.25 -21.98 8.61
N VAL A 103 9.99 -21.53 8.64
CA VAL A 103 9.01 -21.95 9.66
C VAL A 103 8.79 -23.47 9.62
N LYS A 104 8.73 -24.07 8.43
CA LYS A 104 8.56 -25.52 8.28
C LYS A 104 9.75 -26.30 8.82
N MET A 105 10.97 -25.83 8.58
CA MET A 105 12.19 -26.46 9.10
C MET A 105 12.28 -26.33 10.62
N LEU A 106 12.07 -25.13 11.16
CA LEU A 106 12.06 -24.88 12.61
C LEU A 106 10.99 -25.72 13.33
N THR A 107 9.82 -25.89 12.72
CA THR A 107 8.74 -26.73 13.29
C THR A 107 9.18 -28.19 13.39
N ARG A 108 9.84 -28.73 12.35
CA ARG A 108 10.37 -30.10 12.36
C ARG A 108 11.45 -30.30 13.41
N GLU A 109 12.37 -29.34 13.54
CA GLU A 109 13.43 -29.39 14.54
C GLU A 109 12.86 -29.36 15.97
N ARG A 110 11.90 -28.48 16.22
CA ARG A 110 11.16 -28.43 17.49
C ARG A 110 10.50 -29.79 17.78
N ASP A 111 9.79 -30.36 16.83
CA ASP A 111 9.05 -31.62 17.03
C ASP A 111 9.98 -32.79 17.33
N LEU A 112 11.14 -32.85 16.65
CA LEU A 112 12.18 -33.82 16.93
C LEU A 112 12.73 -33.65 18.36
N LEU A 113 13.06 -32.42 18.75
CA LEU A 113 13.61 -32.13 20.08
C LEU A 113 12.60 -32.43 21.20
N SER A 114 11.34 -32.03 21.04
CA SER A 114 10.25 -32.36 21.96
C SER A 114 10.10 -33.87 22.10
N GLY A 115 10.10 -34.63 21.00
CA GLY A 115 10.01 -36.08 21.05
C GLY A 115 11.22 -36.76 21.71
N ILE A 116 12.40 -36.15 21.66
CA ILE A 116 13.59 -36.63 22.39
C ILE A 116 13.49 -36.33 23.89
N LEU A 117 12.99 -35.14 24.26
CA LEU A 117 12.79 -34.73 25.65
C LEU A 117 11.72 -35.59 26.34
N GLU A 118 10.61 -35.87 25.65
CA GLU A 118 9.55 -36.78 26.13
C GLU A 118 10.03 -38.22 26.34
N LYS A 119 11.03 -38.68 25.58
CA LYS A 119 11.64 -40.01 25.76
C LYS A 119 12.70 -40.07 26.86
N LYS A 120 13.16 -38.92 27.37
CA LYS A 120 14.21 -38.81 28.39
C LYS A 120 13.69 -38.43 29.78
N GLY A 121 12.44 -37.98 29.90
CA GLY A 121 11.72 -37.82 31.17
C GLY A 121 10.97 -39.10 31.53
#